data_AF-A0A3C0YZ79-F1
#
_entry.id   AF-A0A3C0YZ79-F1
#
_cell.length_a   1.000
_cell.length_b   1.000
_cell.length_c   1.000
_cell.angle_alpha   90.00
_cell.angle_beta   90.00
_cell.angle_gamma   90.00
#
_symmetry.space_group_name_H-M   'P 1'
#
loop_
_entity.id
_entity.type
_entity.pdbx_description
1 polymer ?
#
loop_
_entity_poly.entity_id
_entity_poly.type
_entity_poly.pdbx_seq_one_letter_code
_entity_poly.pdbx_strand_id
1 'polypeptide(L)'
;PVFGVHLRVDAMETTEKIVEAYCRYVRGWFTIPNIKCSGQYEIDLLAIDPSDDSLKRYHIESGVSISRSYSKLTGNEFSVEKLHQRVQQSGQRRTIGYFAQRKFGAAEIRAQLEKYGFRNGNYRKIIATWGWNDEAKTEAQREGIVLWDFRDLLNDLADLFKGNRSYYTDDTLRTIQLFLRR
;
A
#
# COMPACT_ATOMS: atom_id res chain seq x y z
N PRO A 1 34.26 -21.27 -6.30
CA PRO A 1 33.87 -19.98 -5.67
C PRO A 1 32.46 -19.57 -6.11
N VAL A 2 31.49 -19.73 -5.20
CA VAL A 2 30.08 -19.42 -5.48
C VAL A 2 29.94 -17.90 -5.61
N PHE A 3 29.47 -17.43 -6.76
CA PHE A 3 29.12 -16.04 -6.98
C PHE A 3 28.01 -15.65 -6.00
N GLY A 4 28.37 -14.83 -5.01
CA GLY A 4 27.42 -14.25 -4.08
C GLY A 4 26.51 -13.27 -4.81
N VAL A 5 25.30 -13.71 -5.13
CA VAL A 5 24.21 -12.81 -5.51
C VAL A 5 23.94 -11.95 -4.27
N HIS A 6 24.46 -10.72 -4.27
CA HIS A 6 23.99 -9.69 -3.36
C HIS A 6 22.52 -9.45 -3.70
N LEU A 7 21.62 -10.14 -3.00
CA LEU A 7 20.26 -9.69 -2.86
C LEU A 7 20.36 -8.32 -2.19
N ARG A 8 20.33 -7.25 -2.99
CA ARG A 8 19.99 -5.93 -2.46
C ARG A 8 18.60 -6.10 -1.87
N VAL A 9 18.53 -6.18 -0.55
CA VAL A 9 17.29 -5.91 0.17
C VAL A 9 17.06 -4.42 -0.02
N ASP A 10 16.40 -4.05 -1.12
CA ASP A 10 15.93 -2.68 -1.29
C ASP A 10 15.04 -2.37 -0.09
N ALA A 11 15.40 -1.35 0.68
CA ALA A 11 14.71 -1.02 1.91
C ALA A 11 13.28 -0.59 1.60
N MET A 12 12.32 -1.34 2.14
CA MET A 12 10.89 -1.02 2.08
C MET A 12 10.62 0.37 2.66
N GLU A 13 9.76 1.14 2.00
CA GLU A 13 9.43 2.51 2.41
C GLU A 13 8.72 2.53 3.77
N THR A 14 8.90 3.60 4.54
CA THR A 14 8.34 3.69 5.90
C THR A 14 6.81 3.62 5.89
N THR A 15 6.18 4.23 4.89
CA THR A 15 4.73 4.17 4.70
C THR A 15 4.25 2.74 4.50
N GLU A 16 4.92 1.98 3.64
CA GLU A 16 4.60 0.58 3.41
C GLU A 16 4.74 -0.23 4.70
N LYS A 17 5.83 -0.01 5.47
CA LYS A 17 6.06 -0.72 6.74
C LYS A 17 4.94 -0.48 7.74
N ILE A 18 4.40 0.72 7.79
CA ILE A 18 3.25 1.06 8.65
C ILE A 18 1.98 0.33 8.17
N VAL A 19 1.73 0.29 6.85
CA VAL A 19 0.59 -0.46 6.30
C VAL A 19 0.73 -1.95 6.58
N GLU A 20 1.93 -2.51 6.40
CA GLU A 20 2.21 -3.90 6.75
C GLU A 20 1.99 -4.17 8.24
N ALA A 21 2.52 -3.31 9.11
CA ALA A 21 2.34 -3.44 10.56
C ALA A 21 0.85 -3.39 10.94
N TYR A 22 0.07 -2.50 10.33
CA TYR A 22 -1.38 -2.48 10.49
C TYR A 22 -2.01 -3.83 10.09
N CYS A 23 -1.69 -4.34 8.90
CA CYS A 23 -2.20 -5.64 8.44
C CYS A 23 -1.84 -6.77 9.41
N ARG A 24 -0.59 -6.85 9.87
CA ARG A 24 -0.12 -7.94 10.73
C ARG A 24 -0.69 -7.85 12.14
N TYR A 25 -0.60 -6.68 12.77
CA TYR A 25 -0.81 -6.54 14.21
C TYR A 25 -2.20 -6.07 14.59
N VAL A 26 -2.86 -5.29 13.74
CA VAL A 26 -4.26 -4.89 13.96
C VAL A 26 -5.21 -5.89 13.31
N ARG A 27 -4.92 -6.29 12.06
CA ARG A 27 -5.82 -7.16 11.29
C ARG A 27 -5.55 -8.66 11.45
N GLY A 28 -4.38 -9.05 11.95
CA GLY A 28 -3.99 -10.46 12.06
C GLY A 28 -3.74 -11.12 10.70
N TRP A 29 -3.42 -10.34 9.67
CA TRP A 29 -3.23 -10.82 8.30
C TRP A 29 -1.79 -11.27 8.05
N PHE A 30 -1.62 -12.24 7.16
CA PHE A 30 -0.31 -12.59 6.61
C PHE A 30 0.06 -11.64 5.48
N THR A 31 1.34 -11.26 5.38
CA THR A 31 1.82 -10.26 4.44
C THR A 31 3.05 -10.72 3.65
N ILE A 32 3.16 -10.24 2.41
CA ILE A 32 4.37 -10.29 1.59
C ILE A 32 4.59 -8.86 1.04
N PRO A 33 5.52 -8.09 1.62
CA PRO A 33 5.81 -6.73 1.17
C PRO A 33 6.81 -6.66 0.01
N ASN A 34 6.91 -5.48 -0.62
CA ASN A 34 7.97 -5.07 -1.54
C ASN A 34 8.28 -6.10 -2.64
N ILE A 35 7.25 -6.47 -3.40
CA ILE A 35 7.37 -7.47 -4.46
C ILE A 35 7.76 -6.78 -5.77
N LYS A 36 9.00 -6.99 -6.19
CA LYS A 36 9.50 -6.48 -7.47
C LYS A 36 8.85 -7.23 -8.64
N CYS A 37 8.45 -6.46 -9.65
CA CYS A 37 7.93 -6.96 -10.91
C CYS A 37 8.95 -6.72 -12.03
N SER A 38 8.70 -7.26 -13.23
CA SER A 38 9.53 -6.93 -14.39
C SER A 38 9.45 -5.43 -14.71
N GLY A 39 10.59 -4.83 -15.08
CA GLY A 39 10.68 -3.40 -15.37
C GLY A 39 10.77 -2.54 -14.10
N GLN A 40 10.15 -1.36 -14.14
CA GLN A 40 10.11 -0.40 -13.02
C GLN A 40 8.82 -0.49 -12.21
N TYR A 41 8.21 -1.67 -12.14
CA TYR A 41 6.97 -1.90 -11.41
C TYR A 41 7.24 -2.67 -10.12
N GLU A 42 6.41 -2.40 -9.12
CA GLU A 42 6.43 -3.08 -7.84
C GLU A 42 5.01 -3.14 -7.28
N ILE A 43 4.79 -4.17 -6.47
CA ILE A 43 3.61 -4.30 -5.62
C ILE A 43 4.08 -4.00 -4.20
N ASP A 44 3.49 -2.98 -3.58
CA ASP A 44 3.90 -2.54 -2.25
C ASP A 44 3.64 -3.65 -1.21
N LEU A 45 2.44 -4.24 -1.22
CA LEU A 45 2.04 -5.26 -0.25
C LEU A 45 0.97 -6.21 -0.78
N LEU A 46 1.21 -7.51 -0.64
CA LEU A 46 0.16 -8.53 -0.68
C LEU A 46 -0.21 -8.95 0.73
N ALA A 47 -1.51 -9.07 1.00
CA ALA A 47 -2.00 -9.54 2.27
C ALA A 47 -3.09 -10.61 2.12
N ILE A 48 -3.15 -11.49 3.11
CA ILE A 48 -4.11 -12.58 3.21
C ILE A 48 -4.76 -12.53 4.59
N ASP A 49 -6.09 -12.47 4.60
CA ASP A 49 -6.89 -12.59 5.81
C ASP A 49 -7.25 -14.06 6.05
N PRO A 50 -6.75 -14.67 7.15
CA PRO A 50 -7.00 -16.07 7.48
C PRO A 50 -8.22 -16.26 8.40
N SER A 51 -9.01 -15.22 8.69
CA SER A 51 -10.07 -15.26 9.71
C SER A 51 -11.29 -16.13 9.38
N ASP A 52 -11.42 -16.59 8.14
CA ASP A 52 -12.57 -17.34 7.64
C ASP A 52 -12.10 -18.49 6.73
N ASP A 53 -12.97 -19.49 6.52
CA ASP A 53 -12.73 -20.62 5.62
C ASP A 53 -12.51 -20.15 4.17
N SER A 54 -13.00 -18.96 3.83
CA SER A 54 -12.72 -18.28 2.58
C SER A 54 -11.45 -17.41 2.67
N LEU A 55 -10.40 -17.81 1.94
CA LEU A 55 -9.15 -17.05 1.90
C LEU A 55 -9.34 -15.71 1.17
N LYS A 56 -9.41 -14.60 1.91
CA LYS A 56 -9.53 -13.25 1.33
C LYS A 56 -8.14 -12.68 1.05
N ARG A 57 -7.96 -12.21 -0.18
CA ARG A 57 -6.69 -11.71 -0.70
C ARG A 57 -6.77 -10.22 -0.97
N TYR A 58 -5.70 -9.50 -0.70
CA TYR A 58 -5.62 -8.06 -0.85
C TYR A 58 -4.31 -7.66 -1.53
N HIS A 59 -4.43 -6.88 -2.60
CA HIS A 59 -3.33 -6.16 -3.21
C HIS A 59 -3.43 -4.72 -2.74
N ILE A 60 -2.46 -4.31 -1.92
CA ILE A 60 -2.45 -3.03 -1.24
C ILE A 60 -1.30 -2.18 -1.80
N GLU A 61 -1.63 -0.94 -2.15
CA GLU A 61 -0.71 0.07 -2.63
C GLU A 61 -0.78 1.29 -1.71
N SER A 62 0.36 1.92 -1.47
CA SER A 62 0.47 3.06 -0.58
C SER A 62 0.80 4.34 -1.35
N GLY A 63 0.16 5.43 -0.97
CA GLY A 63 0.29 6.73 -1.62
C GLY A 63 0.19 7.85 -0.61
N VAL A 64 1.27 8.07 0.16
CA VAL A 64 1.32 9.15 1.15
C VAL A 64 2.38 10.17 0.75
N SER A 65 2.00 11.44 0.72
CA SER A 65 2.92 12.56 0.47
C SER A 65 2.86 13.55 1.62
N ILE A 66 4.03 13.95 2.12
CA ILE A 66 4.17 15.00 3.12
C ILE A 66 3.90 16.41 2.55
N SER A 67 3.88 16.55 1.22
CA SER A 67 3.57 17.83 0.58
C SER A 67 2.07 18.12 0.71
N ARG A 68 1.71 19.24 1.34
CA ARG A 68 0.30 19.65 1.53
C ARG A 68 -0.49 19.60 0.21
N SER A 69 0.11 20.11 -0.87
CA SER A 69 -0.53 20.21 -2.19
C SER A 69 -0.78 18.87 -2.88
N TYR A 70 -0.13 17.78 -2.44
CA TYR A 70 -0.21 16.45 -3.05
C TYR A 70 -0.59 15.34 -2.05
N SER A 71 -1.05 15.73 -0.86
CA SER A 71 -1.33 14.79 0.24
C SER A 71 -2.55 13.90 -0.01
N LYS A 72 -3.54 14.37 -0.77
CA LYS A 72 -4.81 13.66 -1.03
C LYS A 72 -4.88 13.09 -2.43
N LEU A 73 -5.57 11.94 -2.57
CA LEU A 73 -5.99 11.45 -3.89
C LEU A 73 -7.00 12.41 -4.53
N THR A 74 -6.94 12.49 -5.85
CA THR A 74 -7.84 13.32 -6.66
C THR A 74 -8.52 12.51 -7.76
N GLY A 75 -9.78 12.82 -8.05
CA GLY A 75 -10.51 12.31 -9.22
C GLY A 75 -10.11 12.95 -10.55
N ASN A 76 -9.00 13.68 -10.59
CA ASN A 76 -8.47 14.23 -11.84
C ASN A 76 -8.13 13.09 -12.81
N GLU A 77 -8.31 13.35 -14.10
CA GLU A 77 -7.97 12.41 -15.14
C GLU A 77 -6.47 12.09 -15.14
N PHE A 78 -6.18 10.79 -15.23
CA PHE A 78 -4.81 10.30 -15.39
C PHE A 78 -4.40 10.35 -16.86
N SER A 79 -3.22 10.89 -17.14
CA SER A 79 -2.58 10.91 -18.46
C SER A 79 -1.15 10.40 -18.38
N VAL A 80 -0.85 9.42 -19.24
CA VAL A 80 0.49 8.86 -19.38
C VAL A 80 1.46 9.91 -19.90
N GLU A 81 1.02 10.74 -20.85
CA GLU A 81 1.81 11.84 -21.41
C GLU A 81 2.23 12.82 -20.32
N LYS A 82 1.29 13.21 -19.45
CA LYS A 82 1.57 14.10 -18.31
C LYS A 82 2.43 13.41 -17.25
N LEU A 83 2.38 12.08 -17.11
CA LEU A 83 3.23 11.35 -16.17
C LEU A 83 4.71 11.43 -16.55
N HIS A 84 5.03 11.53 -17.85
CA HIS A 84 6.39 11.72 -18.36
C HIS A 84 6.89 13.17 -18.20
N GLN A 85 6.00 14.13 -17.96
CA GLN A 85 6.37 15.52 -17.72
C GLN A 85 6.72 15.72 -16.24
N ARG A 86 7.99 16.01 -15.94
CA ARG A 86 8.51 16.14 -14.56
C ARG A 86 7.66 17.00 -13.63
N VAL A 87 7.13 18.12 -14.14
CA VAL A 87 6.30 19.08 -13.36
C VAL A 87 4.91 18.51 -13.03
N GLN A 88 4.36 17.65 -13.88
CA GLN A 88 3.02 17.11 -13.75
C GLN A 88 3.00 15.72 -13.09
N GLN A 89 4.16 15.04 -13.04
CA GLN A 89 4.29 13.67 -12.55
C GLN A 89 3.70 13.47 -11.15
N SER A 90 3.98 14.37 -10.20
CA SER A 90 3.44 14.29 -8.83
C SER A 90 1.92 14.41 -8.79
N GLY A 91 1.34 15.26 -9.64
CA GLY A 91 -0.10 15.39 -9.80
C GLY A 91 -0.75 14.16 -10.41
N GLN A 92 -0.06 13.49 -11.33
CA GLN A 92 -0.55 12.25 -11.95
C GLN A 92 -0.51 11.07 -10.98
N ARG A 93 0.57 10.93 -10.19
CA ARG A 93 0.76 9.84 -9.22
C ARG A 93 -0.27 9.79 -8.08
N ARG A 94 -1.06 10.86 -7.90
CA ARG A 94 -2.14 10.93 -6.89
C ARG A 94 -3.55 10.76 -7.47
N THR A 95 -3.66 10.35 -8.72
CA THR A 95 -4.97 10.10 -9.36
C THR A 95 -5.39 8.65 -9.16
N ILE A 96 -6.69 8.37 -9.07
CA ILE A 96 -7.16 6.98 -9.06
C ILE A 96 -6.76 6.25 -10.35
N GLY A 97 -6.82 6.94 -11.50
CA GLY A 97 -6.40 6.38 -12.79
C GLY A 97 -4.95 5.90 -12.80
N TYR A 98 -4.03 6.61 -12.12
CA TYR A 98 -2.65 6.15 -11.98
C TYR A 98 -2.58 4.80 -11.25
N PHE A 99 -3.25 4.65 -10.12
CA PHE A 99 -3.26 3.38 -9.39
C PHE A 99 -3.95 2.29 -10.20
N ALA A 100 -5.13 2.56 -10.76
CA ALA A 100 -5.88 1.61 -11.57
C ALA A 100 -5.05 1.09 -12.76
N GLN A 101 -4.40 1.96 -13.52
CA GLN A 101 -3.67 1.57 -14.72
C GLN A 101 -2.24 1.06 -14.43
N ARG A 102 -1.49 1.74 -13.56
CA ARG A 102 -0.05 1.49 -13.36
C ARG A 102 0.26 0.56 -12.19
N LYS A 103 -0.50 0.66 -11.09
CA LYS A 103 -0.24 -0.11 -9.87
C LYS A 103 -1.07 -1.37 -9.76
N PHE A 104 -2.27 -1.41 -10.34
CA PHE A 104 -3.14 -2.60 -10.34
C PHE A 104 -3.28 -3.26 -11.71
N GLY A 105 -3.35 -2.44 -12.76
CA GLY A 105 -3.73 -2.88 -14.10
C GLY A 105 -2.57 -3.25 -15.02
N ALA A 106 -1.32 -2.94 -14.68
CA ALA A 106 -0.19 -3.22 -15.56
C ALA A 106 0.02 -4.73 -15.78
N ALA A 107 0.42 -5.14 -16.98
CA ALA A 107 0.57 -6.55 -17.32
C ALA A 107 1.64 -7.23 -16.46
N GLU A 108 2.72 -6.49 -16.15
CA GLU A 108 3.83 -6.90 -15.31
C GLU A 108 3.38 -7.17 -13.88
N ILE A 109 2.48 -6.33 -13.35
CA ILE A 109 1.87 -6.51 -12.03
C ILE A 109 1.00 -7.76 -12.02
N ARG A 110 0.11 -7.92 -13.01
CA ARG A 110 -0.79 -9.10 -13.10
C ARG A 110 -0.02 -10.39 -13.21
N ALA A 111 1.02 -10.43 -14.05
CA ALA A 111 1.88 -11.60 -14.19
C ALA A 111 2.60 -11.95 -12.87
N GLN A 112 2.97 -10.95 -12.08
CA GLN A 112 3.57 -11.19 -10.76
C GLN A 112 2.53 -11.68 -9.75
N LEU A 113 1.33 -11.09 -9.70
CA LEU A 113 0.22 -11.50 -8.84
C LEU A 113 -0.15 -12.98 -9.02
N GLU A 114 -0.19 -13.45 -10.26
CA GLU A 114 -0.55 -14.84 -10.57
C GLU A 114 0.39 -15.86 -9.91
N LYS A 115 1.69 -15.53 -9.77
CA LYS A 115 2.68 -16.38 -9.09
C LYS A 115 2.37 -16.59 -7.60
N TYR A 116 1.65 -15.66 -6.98
CA TYR A 116 1.20 -15.74 -5.59
C TYR A 116 -0.26 -16.23 -5.47
N GLY A 117 -0.88 -16.66 -6.58
CA GLY A 117 -2.26 -17.14 -6.60
C GLY A 117 -3.31 -16.02 -6.56
N PHE A 118 -2.92 -14.77 -6.81
CA PHE A 118 -3.84 -13.64 -6.99
C PHE A 118 -4.27 -13.61 -8.45
N ARG A 119 -5.57 -13.86 -8.68
CA ARG A 119 -6.20 -13.96 -10.00
C ARG A 119 -7.39 -13.01 -10.07
N ASN A 120 -7.72 -12.54 -11.27
CA ASN A 120 -8.85 -11.62 -11.43
C ASN A 120 -10.11 -12.17 -10.75
N GLY A 121 -10.76 -11.34 -9.93
CA GLY A 121 -11.95 -11.70 -9.16
C GLY A 121 -11.72 -12.39 -7.81
N ASN A 122 -10.50 -12.82 -7.45
CA ASN A 122 -10.23 -13.50 -6.17
C ASN A 122 -9.52 -12.64 -5.11
N TYR A 123 -9.25 -11.37 -5.41
CA TYR A 123 -8.61 -10.42 -4.51
C TYR A 123 -9.26 -9.05 -4.62
N ARG A 124 -9.05 -8.21 -3.59
CA ARG A 124 -9.47 -6.81 -3.56
C ARG A 124 -8.26 -5.89 -3.71
N LYS A 125 -8.48 -4.76 -4.37
CA LYS A 125 -7.49 -3.68 -4.53
C LYS A 125 -7.70 -2.64 -3.42
N ILE A 126 -6.64 -2.25 -2.74
CA ILE A 126 -6.68 -1.23 -1.69
C ILE A 126 -5.64 -0.15 -1.98
N ILE A 127 -6.02 1.12 -1.81
CA ILE A 127 -5.06 2.24 -1.74
C ILE A 127 -5.07 2.80 -0.31
N ALA A 128 -3.92 2.77 0.35
CA ALA A 128 -3.69 3.46 1.62
C ALA A 128 -3.10 4.86 1.36
N THR A 129 -3.82 5.92 1.74
CA THR A 129 -3.47 7.31 1.40
C THR A 129 -3.80 8.28 2.53
N TRP A 130 -3.24 9.49 2.51
CA TRP A 130 -3.57 10.57 3.46
C TRP A 130 -4.86 11.31 3.06
N GLY A 131 -5.94 10.55 2.89
CA GLY A 131 -7.25 11.05 2.47
C GLY A 131 -7.40 11.25 0.96
N TRP A 132 -8.59 11.70 0.57
CA TRP A 132 -9.04 11.86 -0.82
C TRP A 132 -10.14 12.93 -0.92
N ASN A 133 -10.47 13.36 -2.14
CA ASN A 133 -11.68 14.14 -2.43
C ASN A 133 -12.85 13.25 -2.88
N ASP A 134 -14.05 13.82 -2.99
CA ASP A 134 -15.27 13.06 -3.32
C ASP A 134 -15.23 12.49 -4.73
N GLU A 135 -14.60 13.20 -5.67
CA GLU A 135 -14.39 12.70 -7.03
C GLU A 135 -13.48 11.46 -7.04
N ALA A 136 -12.39 11.46 -6.27
CA ALA A 136 -11.52 10.30 -6.11
C ALA A 136 -12.26 9.12 -5.46
N LYS A 137 -13.11 9.39 -4.47
CA LYS A 137 -13.91 8.34 -3.81
C LYS A 137 -14.86 7.67 -4.81
N THR A 138 -15.56 8.48 -5.60
CA THR A 138 -16.50 8.02 -6.63
C THR A 138 -15.76 7.19 -7.69
N GLU A 139 -14.61 7.68 -8.14
CA GLU A 139 -13.78 6.99 -9.12
C GLU A 139 -13.23 5.67 -8.57
N ALA A 140 -12.75 5.64 -7.33
CA ALA A 140 -12.28 4.42 -6.68
C ALA A 140 -13.38 3.35 -6.58
N GLN A 141 -14.61 3.76 -6.24
CA GLN A 141 -15.76 2.86 -6.22
C GLN A 141 -16.05 2.26 -7.60
N ARG A 142 -16.02 3.09 -8.64
CA ARG A 142 -16.20 2.64 -10.03
C ARG A 142 -15.15 1.62 -10.45
N GLU A 143 -13.90 1.84 -10.05
CA GLU A 143 -12.77 0.95 -10.34
C GLU A 143 -12.70 -0.29 -9.42
N GLY A 144 -13.63 -0.43 -8.47
CA GLY A 144 -13.61 -1.52 -7.47
C GLY A 144 -12.38 -1.48 -6.56
N ILE A 145 -11.91 -0.27 -6.24
CA ILE A 145 -10.77 0.00 -5.36
C ILE A 145 -11.28 0.49 -4.01
N VAL A 146 -10.81 -0.15 -2.95
CA VAL A 146 -11.10 0.27 -1.56
C VAL A 146 -10.07 1.32 -1.14
N LEU A 147 -10.53 2.38 -0.49
CA LEU A 147 -9.65 3.42 0.04
C LEU A 147 -9.50 3.24 1.55
N TRP A 148 -8.25 3.27 2.01
CA TRP A 148 -7.88 3.30 3.42
C TRP A 148 -7.26 4.65 3.74
N ASP A 149 -7.80 5.31 4.77
CA ASP A 149 -7.20 6.53 5.29
C ASP A 149 -6.04 6.16 6.22
N PHE A 150 -4.84 6.57 5.83
CA PHE A 150 -3.62 6.26 6.55
C PHE A 150 -3.65 6.79 7.99
N ARG A 151 -4.43 7.84 8.27
CA ARG A 151 -4.61 8.38 9.62
C ARG A 151 -5.37 7.41 10.52
N ASP A 152 -6.36 6.72 9.97
CA ASP A 152 -7.12 5.71 10.71
C ASP A 152 -6.24 4.50 11.03
N LEU A 153 -5.40 4.07 10.08
CA LEU A 153 -4.41 3.00 10.31
C LEU A 153 -3.46 3.34 11.46
N LEU A 154 -2.98 4.59 11.53
CA LEU A 154 -2.13 5.07 12.62
C LEU A 154 -2.87 5.10 13.96
N ASN A 155 -4.13 5.51 13.97
CA ASN A 155 -4.95 5.53 15.18
C ASN A 155 -5.20 4.11 15.71
N ASP A 156 -5.54 3.17 14.82
CA ASP A 156 -5.75 1.77 15.19
C ASP A 156 -4.47 1.13 15.76
N LEU A 157 -3.32 1.41 15.13
CA LEU A 157 -2.01 1.01 15.65
C LEU A 157 -1.71 1.67 17.02
N ALA A 158 -2.07 2.94 17.19
CA ALA A 158 -1.89 3.64 18.46
C ALA A 158 -2.73 3.01 19.58
N ASP A 159 -3.97 2.62 19.28
CA ASP A 159 -4.89 2.01 20.22
C ASP A 159 -4.42 0.61 20.65
N LEU A 160 -3.79 -0.16 19.76
CA LEU A 160 -3.10 -1.41 20.11
C LEU A 160 -2.08 -1.21 21.25
N PHE A 161 -1.39 -0.07 21.28
CA PHE A 161 -0.39 0.23 22.32
C PHE A 161 -0.99 0.70 23.64
N LYS A 162 -2.18 1.33 23.63
CA LYS A 162 -2.86 1.76 24.86
C LYS A 162 -3.27 0.56 25.72
N GLY A 163 -3.65 -0.54 25.10
CA GLY A 163 -4.03 -1.78 25.77
C GLY A 163 -2.87 -2.72 26.11
N ASN A 164 -1.67 -2.50 25.55
CA ASN A 164 -0.57 -3.46 25.62
C ASN A 164 0.78 -2.82 26.02
N ARG A 165 1.27 -3.18 27.21
CA ARG A 165 2.60 -2.77 27.71
C ARG A 165 3.75 -3.62 27.17
N SER A 166 3.45 -4.63 26.36
CA SER A 166 4.47 -5.51 25.79
C SER A 166 5.45 -4.74 24.93
N TYR A 167 6.70 -5.17 25.00
CA TYR A 167 7.77 -4.64 24.19
C TYR A 167 7.72 -5.29 22.80
N TYR A 168 7.41 -4.49 21.78
CA TYR A 168 7.45 -4.95 20.40
C TYR A 168 8.90 -4.96 19.91
N THR A 169 9.34 -6.09 19.35
CA THR A 169 10.65 -6.22 18.67
C THR A 169 10.63 -5.62 17.27
N ASP A 170 9.44 -5.35 16.73
CA ASP A 170 9.26 -4.62 15.47
C ASP A 170 9.59 -3.14 15.68
N ASP A 171 10.59 -2.63 14.96
CA ASP A 171 11.10 -1.27 15.12
C ASP A 171 10.06 -0.20 14.73
N THR A 172 9.19 -0.47 13.76
CA THR A 172 8.13 0.45 13.34
C THR A 172 7.12 0.61 14.48
N LEU A 173 6.64 -0.50 15.03
CA LEU A 173 5.74 -0.47 16.18
C LEU A 173 6.38 0.16 17.41
N ARG A 174 7.62 -0.21 17.73
CA ARG A 174 8.36 0.34 18.87
C ARG A 174 8.52 1.86 18.74
N THR A 175 8.80 2.36 17.54
CA THR A 175 8.93 3.80 17.28
C THR A 175 7.60 4.54 17.51
N ILE A 176 6.50 3.98 17.01
CA ILE A 176 5.16 4.57 17.22
C ILE A 176 4.80 4.52 18.72
N GLN A 177 5.03 3.39 19.40
CA GLN A 177 4.80 3.25 20.84
C GLN A 177 5.59 4.28 21.66
N LEU A 178 6.87 4.50 21.33
CA LEU A 178 7.72 5.51 21.98
C LEU A 178 7.19 6.93 21.73
N PHE A 179 6.73 7.23 20.51
CA PHE A 179 6.15 8.54 20.19
C PHE A 179 4.87 8.83 21.00
N LEU A 180 4.07 7.81 21.28
CA LEU A 180 2.81 7.92 22.02
C LEU A 180 2.98 8.00 23.54
N ARG A 181 4.12 7.56 24.10
CA ARG A 181 4.40 7.60 25.56
C ARG A 181 4.71 8.99 26.12
N ARG A 182 4.28 10.05 25.41
CA ARG A 182 4.47 11.44 25.84
C ARG A 182 3.49 11.83 26.92
#